data_AF-A0A7N8Y259-F1
#
_entry.id   AF-A0A7N8Y259-F1
#
_cell.length_a   1.000
_cell.length_b   1.000
_cell.length_c   1.000
_cell.angle_alpha   90.00
_cell.angle_beta   90.00
_cell.angle_gamma   90.00
#
_symmetry.space_group_name_H-M   'P 1'
#
loop_
_entity.id
_entity.type
_entity.pdbx_description
1 polymer ?
#
loop_
_entity_poly.entity_id
_entity_poly.type
_entity_poly.pdbx_seq_one_letter_code
_entity_poly.pdbx_strand_id
1 'polypeptide(L)'
;MSTGRQFRAVIMTAVQTRENLTTSYLSGLELFNDPRVLNTAMTRAQSQVVVVGDAAALCCFGKCSGIWQSYIKHCITNSSVTPQHFTKDFFEKDLMETAKFQKSEHVDEKNTMNDAILQELKNEYEQLKIEYCSDEDSLEFEDLDHLSLRSSNYIAGADTVLSELCEKQPELKQNNVFMVQVIGWKENCSFPLGKVIKILPVGKSLDDELKILNEEFKVAPSTYNLDRAFLLADEVGTQREDLRKVMTFTVDSKDTRDLDDAISVREIGDQYELGIHIADVASFVSPGSKLDKDAKQKGATYYCGNRKPIYMFPENLSTEHFSLLPNEDRKVVSLMFKVSKQTNEIIGKHKFQLSVINSNEQLSYDKAGEWITERYGVRPNFSDIKDCVTMAYCFAKSQRKIRLNKDWAYAQPDAKRFPGNRKAQLMIEELSVLFNALVSETLIGSEQTQYCTPLRCQAKPSLDKVEELKETYAELMPLSFLVRHKVDHDEQVKTYMICSSSSPKENIGHYSLNVNSYTQASSPIRRYMDIVLQRLLHSVISNENVYYTPTEITTLCSQFEDKIRVAKEYEIKAEEISYAVSRAKQSFSHCPFVS
;
A
#
# COMPACT_ATOMS: atom_id res chain seq x y z
N MET A 1 25.32 41.16 15.90
CA MET A 1 24.68 39.96 16.45
C MET A 1 24.05 39.20 15.31
N SER A 2 24.69 38.11 14.86
CA SER A 2 24.23 37.26 13.76
C SER A 2 23.08 36.37 14.23
N THR A 3 21.92 36.52 13.62
CA THR A 3 20.74 35.65 13.82
C THR A 3 20.76 34.47 12.83
N GLY A 4 21.92 33.81 12.71
CA GLY A 4 22.06 32.57 11.93
C GLY A 4 21.90 31.37 12.85
N ARG A 5 21.22 30.30 12.38
CA ARG A 5 20.94 29.04 13.10
C ARG A 5 19.73 29.07 14.06
N GLN A 6 18.53 29.21 13.49
CA GLN A 6 17.26 29.22 14.22
C GLN A 6 16.59 27.83 14.36
N PHE A 7 16.90 26.89 13.47
CA PHE A 7 16.17 25.62 13.39
C PHE A 7 17.10 24.42 13.51
N ARG A 8 16.73 23.39 14.28
CA ARG A 8 17.50 22.14 14.41
C ARG A 8 17.76 21.50 13.04
N ALA A 9 16.72 21.39 12.23
CA ALA A 9 16.78 20.93 10.86
C ALA A 9 15.94 21.84 9.95
N VAL A 10 16.32 21.95 8.68
CA VAL A 10 15.56 22.62 7.62
C VAL A 10 15.22 21.58 6.56
N ILE A 11 13.93 21.45 6.23
CA ILE A 11 13.44 20.57 5.17
C ILE A 11 12.90 21.45 4.05
N MET A 12 13.43 21.26 2.84
CA MET A 12 13.02 21.98 1.63
C MET A 12 12.44 20.98 0.64
N THR A 13 11.22 21.21 0.19
CA THR A 13 10.59 20.42 -0.88
C THR A 13 10.60 21.24 -2.16
N ALA A 14 11.28 20.75 -3.20
CA ALA A 14 11.36 21.44 -4.47
C ALA A 14 10.17 21.11 -5.37
N VAL A 15 9.56 22.16 -5.91
CA VAL A 15 8.36 22.12 -6.77
C VAL A 15 8.73 22.02 -8.26
N GLN A 16 10.02 21.88 -8.61
CA GLN A 16 10.43 21.73 -10.01
C GLN A 16 10.60 20.24 -10.37
N THR A 17 9.89 19.81 -11.40
CA THR A 17 10.03 18.51 -12.07
C THR A 17 10.27 18.75 -13.55
N ARG A 18 10.76 17.73 -14.27
CA ARG A 18 10.94 17.77 -15.74
C ARG A 18 9.71 18.24 -16.53
N GLU A 19 8.49 18.03 -16.02
CA GLU A 19 7.24 18.46 -16.67
C GLU A 19 6.96 19.97 -16.51
N ASN A 20 7.27 20.54 -15.33
CA ASN A 20 7.13 21.98 -15.06
C ASN A 20 8.07 22.85 -15.93
N LEU A 21 9.09 22.24 -16.55
CA LEU A 21 10.03 22.88 -17.46
C LEU A 21 9.42 23.27 -18.82
N THR A 22 8.20 22.82 -19.14
CA THR A 22 7.55 23.09 -20.44
C THR A 22 6.63 24.32 -20.45
N THR A 23 6.29 24.88 -19.29
CA THR A 23 5.31 25.97 -19.14
C THR A 23 5.95 27.25 -18.62
N SER A 24 5.84 28.35 -19.38
CA SER A 24 6.59 29.61 -19.18
C SER A 24 5.97 30.61 -18.18
N TYR A 25 4.93 30.23 -17.44
CA TYR A 25 4.25 31.14 -16.51
C TYR A 25 4.11 30.49 -15.14
N LEU A 26 5.12 30.69 -14.29
CA LEU A 26 5.04 30.38 -12.87
C LEU A 26 5.38 31.65 -12.07
N SER A 27 4.35 32.39 -11.65
CA SER A 27 4.45 33.33 -10.52
C SER A 27 4.48 32.50 -9.22
N GLY A 28 5.51 32.69 -8.39
CA GLY A 28 5.68 32.02 -7.09
C GLY A 28 7.03 31.35 -6.82
N LEU A 29 8.06 31.52 -7.66
CA LEU A 29 9.35 30.82 -7.55
C LEU A 29 10.52 31.67 -6.99
N GLU A 30 10.28 32.68 -6.18
CA GLU A 30 11.36 33.56 -5.68
C GLU A 30 12.35 32.83 -4.75
N LEU A 31 11.89 31.87 -3.93
CA LEU A 31 12.74 31.13 -2.99
C LEU A 31 13.84 30.29 -3.66
N PHE A 32 13.55 29.73 -4.84
CA PHE A 32 14.45 28.82 -5.58
C PHE A 32 15.20 29.51 -6.73
N ASN A 33 14.87 30.77 -7.03
CA ASN A 33 15.51 31.59 -8.06
C ASN A 33 16.32 32.79 -7.52
N ASP A 34 16.22 33.15 -6.23
CA ASP A 34 17.13 34.11 -5.59
C ASP A 34 18.18 33.38 -4.72
N PRO A 35 19.47 33.38 -5.13
CA PRO A 35 20.58 32.78 -4.40
C PRO A 35 20.69 33.22 -2.94
N ARG A 36 20.31 34.47 -2.62
CA ARG A 36 20.42 35.02 -1.26
C ARG A 36 19.36 34.42 -0.33
N VAL A 37 18.16 34.19 -0.85
CA VAL A 37 17.07 33.59 -0.08
C VAL A 37 17.35 32.11 0.15
N LEU A 38 17.83 31.40 -0.88
CA LEU A 38 18.25 30.00 -0.76
C LEU A 38 19.39 29.82 0.26
N ASN A 39 20.43 30.67 0.17
CA ASN A 39 21.53 30.66 1.14
C ASN A 39 21.02 30.90 2.56
N THR A 40 20.16 31.90 2.75
CA THR A 40 19.58 32.20 4.07
C THR A 40 18.82 31.00 4.64
N ALA A 41 18.04 30.30 3.81
CA ALA A 41 17.30 29.10 4.22
C ALA A 41 18.25 27.96 4.62
N MET A 42 19.27 27.68 3.82
CA MET A 42 20.26 26.62 4.12
C MET A 42 21.07 26.92 5.38
N THR A 43 21.51 28.18 5.58
CA THR A 43 22.35 28.57 6.74
C THR A 43 21.58 28.73 8.05
N ARG A 44 20.24 28.64 8.02
CA ARG A 44 19.40 28.69 9.22
C ARG A 44 19.27 27.35 9.93
N ALA A 45 19.70 26.26 9.30
CA ALA A 45 19.82 24.95 9.94
C ALA A 45 21.00 24.91 10.92
N GLN A 46 20.78 24.30 12.09
CA GLN A 46 21.81 24.03 13.10
C GLN A 46 22.53 22.71 12.84
N SER A 47 21.78 21.68 12.43
CA SER A 47 22.33 20.31 12.31
C SER A 47 22.04 19.63 10.97
N GLN A 48 20.92 19.94 10.31
CA GLN A 48 20.54 19.19 9.11
C GLN A 48 19.79 20.04 8.08
N VAL A 49 20.14 19.86 6.80
CA VAL A 49 19.40 20.37 5.65
C VAL A 49 18.97 19.18 4.80
N VAL A 50 17.66 18.99 4.64
CA VAL A 50 17.07 17.94 3.80
C VAL A 50 16.38 18.60 2.61
N VAL A 51 16.63 18.08 1.41
CA VAL A 51 16.00 18.56 0.18
C VAL A 51 15.30 17.40 -0.52
N VAL A 52 14.01 17.55 -0.78
CA VAL A 52 13.16 16.55 -1.45
C VAL A 52 12.71 17.09 -2.80
N GLY A 53 13.13 16.49 -3.91
CA GLY A 53 12.74 16.92 -5.25
C GLY A 53 13.54 16.28 -6.39
N ASP A 54 13.24 16.67 -7.63
CA ASP A 54 13.96 16.24 -8.84
C ASP A 54 15.32 16.95 -8.92
N ALA A 55 16.38 16.18 -8.64
CA ALA A 55 17.75 16.67 -8.59
C ALA A 55 18.23 17.25 -9.94
N ALA A 56 17.85 16.64 -11.06
CA ALA A 56 18.25 17.11 -12.38
C ALA A 56 17.51 18.41 -12.73
N ALA A 57 16.21 18.49 -12.44
CA ALA A 57 15.41 19.70 -12.69
C ALA A 57 15.95 20.92 -11.90
N LEU A 58 16.27 20.75 -10.61
CA LEU A 58 16.85 21.79 -9.75
C LEU A 58 18.17 22.37 -10.27
N CYS A 59 18.94 21.54 -10.96
CA CYS A 59 20.27 21.88 -11.45
C CYS A 59 20.28 22.45 -12.87
N CYS A 60 19.17 22.38 -13.59
CA CYS A 60 19.08 22.78 -15.00
C CYS A 60 18.51 24.19 -15.23
N PHE A 61 17.88 24.84 -14.24
CA PHE A 61 17.22 26.13 -14.43
C PHE A 61 17.32 27.08 -13.22
N GLY A 62 17.26 28.38 -13.49
CA GLY A 62 17.28 29.43 -12.45
C GLY A 62 18.67 29.89 -12.02
N LYS A 63 18.74 31.02 -11.32
CA LYS A 63 20.00 31.61 -10.84
C LYS A 63 20.67 30.79 -9.73
N CYS A 64 19.97 29.80 -9.16
CA CYS A 64 20.46 28.91 -8.10
C CYS A 64 20.99 27.56 -8.62
N SER A 65 20.94 27.29 -9.93
CA SER A 65 21.34 26.02 -10.54
C SER A 65 22.74 25.54 -10.11
N GLY A 66 23.73 26.44 -10.09
CA GLY A 66 25.09 26.13 -9.62
C GLY A 66 25.16 25.75 -8.14
N ILE A 67 24.33 26.36 -7.30
CA ILE A 67 24.25 26.05 -5.85
C ILE A 67 23.68 24.65 -5.66
N TRP A 68 22.61 24.32 -6.40
CA TRP A 68 21.99 22.99 -6.37
C TRP A 68 22.96 21.90 -6.83
N GLN A 69 23.70 22.13 -7.92
CA GLN A 69 24.69 21.17 -8.40
C GLN A 69 25.78 20.90 -7.36
N SER A 70 26.25 21.96 -6.67
CA SER A 70 27.25 21.82 -5.61
C SER A 70 26.71 21.04 -4.40
N TYR A 71 25.51 21.40 -3.93
CA TYR A 71 24.84 20.72 -2.83
C TYR A 71 24.60 19.23 -3.11
N ILE A 72 24.05 18.89 -4.28
CA ILE A 72 23.77 17.49 -4.65
C ILE A 72 25.07 16.68 -4.79
N LYS A 73 26.12 17.24 -5.43
CA LYS A 73 27.44 16.57 -5.52
C LYS A 73 28.04 16.31 -4.13
N HIS A 74 27.85 17.25 -3.19
CA HIS A 74 28.28 17.07 -1.81
C HIS A 74 27.51 15.93 -1.11
N CYS A 75 26.19 15.88 -1.28
CA CYS A 75 25.37 14.79 -0.73
C CYS A 75 25.76 13.41 -1.30
N ILE A 76 26.01 13.32 -2.61
CA ILE A 76 26.46 12.08 -3.26
C ILE A 76 27.81 11.65 -2.68
N THR A 77 28.76 12.58 -2.54
CA THR A 77 30.11 12.30 -2.01
C THR A 77 30.06 11.78 -0.58
N ASN A 78 29.14 12.30 0.24
CA ASN A 78 28.98 11.91 1.64
C ASN A 78 28.02 10.72 1.84
N SER A 79 27.59 10.04 0.78
CA SER A 79 26.62 8.94 0.85
C SER A 79 25.32 9.32 1.58
N SER A 80 24.94 10.59 1.51
CA SER A 80 23.77 11.15 2.19
C SER A 80 22.59 11.34 1.22
N VAL A 81 22.60 10.64 0.08
CA VAL A 81 21.52 10.63 -0.91
C VAL A 81 20.71 9.35 -0.80
N THR A 82 19.43 9.47 -1.07
CA THR A 82 18.54 8.33 -1.28
C THR A 82 17.80 8.51 -2.60
N PRO A 83 17.45 7.41 -3.29
CA PRO A 83 17.74 6.02 -2.95
C PRO A 83 19.23 5.66 -3.16
N GLN A 84 19.72 4.59 -2.51
CA GLN A 84 21.16 4.23 -2.50
C GLN A 84 21.79 3.99 -3.90
N HIS A 85 20.96 3.76 -4.93
CA HIS A 85 21.41 3.62 -6.31
C HIS A 85 21.61 4.96 -7.05
N PHE A 86 21.36 6.09 -6.38
CA PHE A 86 21.55 7.42 -6.93
C PHE A 86 23.05 7.78 -6.93
N THR A 87 23.75 7.36 -7.99
CA THR A 87 25.19 7.59 -8.17
C THR A 87 25.49 8.88 -8.92
N LYS A 88 26.77 9.30 -8.89
CA LYS A 88 27.26 10.41 -9.72
C LYS A 88 26.97 10.21 -11.21
N ASP A 89 27.19 9.00 -11.72
CA ASP A 89 26.96 8.66 -13.13
C ASP A 89 25.46 8.72 -13.49
N PHE A 90 24.59 8.25 -12.59
CA PHE A 90 23.14 8.37 -12.76
C PHE A 90 22.72 9.83 -12.82
N PHE A 91 23.19 10.65 -11.87
CA PHE A 91 22.90 12.07 -11.80
C PHE A 91 23.40 12.84 -13.03
N GLU A 92 24.62 12.58 -13.50
CA GLU A 92 25.17 13.22 -14.70
C GLU A 92 24.40 12.85 -15.97
N LYS A 93 23.96 11.59 -16.09
CA LYS A 93 23.11 11.14 -17.20
C LYS A 93 21.73 11.81 -17.17
N ASP A 94 21.12 11.88 -15.99
CA ASP A 94 19.81 12.49 -15.79
C ASP A 94 19.83 14.01 -16.02
N LEU A 95 20.91 14.68 -15.63
CA LEU A 95 21.20 16.07 -15.98
C LEU A 95 21.31 16.27 -17.50
N MET A 96 22.07 15.43 -18.21
CA MET A 96 22.20 15.52 -19.66
C MET A 96 20.87 15.30 -20.38
N GLU A 97 20.04 14.36 -19.91
CA GLU A 97 18.71 14.16 -20.47
C GLU A 97 17.80 15.36 -20.22
N THR A 98 17.84 15.93 -19.02
CA THR A 98 17.00 17.06 -18.62
C THR A 98 17.44 18.38 -19.27
N ALA A 99 18.74 18.56 -19.54
CA ALA A 99 19.28 19.72 -20.24
C ALA A 99 18.82 19.82 -21.71
N LYS A 100 18.43 18.70 -22.35
CA LYS A 100 17.87 18.70 -23.71
C LYS A 100 16.53 19.45 -23.84
N PHE A 101 15.91 19.79 -22.71
CA PHE A 101 14.65 20.53 -22.63
C PHE A 101 14.87 22.05 -22.43
N GLN A 102 16.11 22.55 -22.47
CA GLN A 102 16.41 23.99 -22.38
C GLN A 102 16.01 24.77 -23.64
N LYS A 103 15.30 25.90 -23.45
CA LYS A 103 15.36 27.05 -24.37
C LYS A 103 16.46 27.97 -23.87
N SER A 104 17.36 28.39 -24.76
CA SER A 104 18.53 29.21 -24.41
C SER A 104 18.11 30.56 -23.81
N GLU A 105 18.37 30.76 -22.52
CA GLU A 105 18.58 32.10 -21.96
C GLU A 105 20.05 32.17 -21.52
N HIS A 106 20.76 33.20 -22.01
CA HIS A 106 22.15 33.46 -21.67
C HIS A 106 22.29 33.69 -20.16
N VAL A 107 23.10 32.87 -19.50
CA VAL A 107 23.59 33.13 -18.15
C VAL A 107 24.96 33.77 -18.27
N ASP A 108 25.11 34.99 -17.76
CA ASP A 108 26.41 35.67 -17.65
C ASP A 108 27.35 34.87 -16.74
N GLU A 109 28.43 34.33 -17.32
CA GLU A 109 29.53 33.62 -16.64
C GLU A 109 30.46 34.57 -15.85
N LYS A 110 29.90 35.42 -14.99
CA LYS A 110 30.71 36.34 -14.16
C LYS A 110 30.42 36.32 -12.67
N ASN A 111 29.87 35.23 -12.15
CA ASN A 111 29.84 34.97 -10.70
C ASN A 111 30.54 33.66 -10.34
N THR A 112 31.82 33.57 -10.70
CA THR A 112 32.77 32.70 -10.02
C THR A 112 33.29 33.47 -8.79
N MET A 113 32.67 33.26 -7.63
CA MET A 113 33.23 33.53 -6.30
C MET A 113 32.23 32.96 -5.27
N ASN A 114 32.58 32.14 -4.28
CA ASN A 114 33.89 31.94 -3.65
C ASN A 114 33.92 30.56 -2.98
N ASP A 115 35.00 29.80 -3.21
CA ASP A 115 35.40 28.58 -2.48
C ASP A 115 35.52 28.77 -0.95
N ALA A 116 35.47 30.02 -0.47
CA ALA A 116 35.58 30.38 0.93
C ALA A 116 34.49 29.76 1.82
N ILE A 117 33.23 29.64 1.36
CA ILE A 117 32.11 29.14 2.18
C ILE A 117 32.16 27.61 2.35
N LEU A 118 32.58 26.91 1.29
CA LEU A 118 32.78 25.45 1.31
C LEU A 118 34.03 25.08 2.12
N GLN A 119 35.04 25.95 2.16
CA GLN A 119 36.16 25.86 3.09
C GLN A 119 35.75 26.18 4.54
N GLU A 120 34.86 27.14 4.78
CA GLU A 120 34.37 27.48 6.12
C GLU A 120 33.59 26.30 6.74
N LEU A 121 32.69 25.67 5.97
CA LEU A 121 31.96 24.48 6.39
C LEU A 121 32.85 23.24 6.56
N LYS A 122 33.92 23.09 5.75
CA LYS A 122 34.92 22.02 5.90
C LYS A 122 35.81 22.23 7.13
N ASN A 123 36.22 23.46 7.40
CA ASN A 123 37.09 23.80 8.53
C ASN A 123 36.36 23.66 9.88
N GLU A 124 35.06 24.01 9.95
CA GLU A 124 34.23 23.78 11.15
C GLU A 124 33.96 22.28 11.40
N TYR A 125 33.82 21.47 10.34
CA TYR A 125 33.65 20.01 10.46
C TYR A 125 34.92 19.31 10.98
N GLU A 126 36.11 19.75 10.57
CA GLU A 126 37.39 19.25 11.10
C GLU A 126 37.62 19.66 12.56
N GLN A 127 37.18 20.85 12.99
CA GLN A 127 37.25 21.29 14.39
C GLN A 127 36.34 20.46 15.32
N LEU A 128 35.09 20.17 14.89
CA LEU A 128 34.17 19.32 15.65
C LEU A 128 34.66 17.86 15.81
N LYS A 129 35.56 17.40 14.93
CA LYS A 129 36.16 16.06 14.99
C LYS A 129 37.28 15.95 16.04
N ILE A 130 37.93 17.06 16.36
CA ILE A 130 39.04 17.13 17.34
C ILE A 130 38.49 17.28 18.77
N GLU A 131 37.36 17.96 18.94
CA GLU A 131 36.71 18.17 20.25
C GLU A 131 36.05 16.90 20.82
N TYR A 132 35.72 15.92 19.98
CA TYR A 132 35.10 14.64 20.39
C TYR A 132 36.10 13.53 20.75
N CYS A 133 37.39 13.83 20.84
CA CYS A 133 38.42 12.84 21.17
C CYS A 133 39.00 12.99 22.59
N SER A 134 38.48 13.89 23.44
CA SER A 134 39.08 14.17 24.76
C SER A 134 38.20 14.05 26.00
N ASP A 135 36.93 13.68 25.93
CA ASP A 135 36.10 13.55 27.14
C ASP A 135 35.41 12.17 27.19
N GLU A 136 36.15 11.16 27.67
CA GLU A 136 35.52 10.07 28.44
C GLU A 136 35.33 10.62 29.86
N ASP A 137 34.09 10.90 30.26
CA ASP A 137 33.75 10.87 31.69
C ASP A 137 32.29 10.49 31.94
N SER A 138 32.19 9.50 32.82
CA SER A 138 31.05 8.84 33.45
C SER A 138 30.05 9.76 34.12
N LEU A 139 28.75 9.50 33.95
CA LEU A 139 27.70 9.99 34.86
C LEU A 139 26.60 8.94 35.11
N GLU A 140 26.29 8.82 36.40
CA GLU A 140 25.42 7.85 37.08
C GLU A 140 23.92 8.09 36.83
N PHE A 141 23.13 7.02 36.94
CA PHE A 141 21.67 7.01 36.89
C PHE A 141 21.07 7.37 38.25
N GLU A 142 20.15 8.35 38.30
CA GLU A 142 19.22 8.54 39.42
C GLU A 142 17.77 8.26 38.99
N ASP A 143 17.08 7.52 39.86
CA ASP A 143 15.71 7.04 39.79
C ASP A 143 14.66 8.16 39.66
N LEU A 144 13.61 7.91 38.86
CA LEU A 144 12.38 8.72 38.81
C LEU A 144 11.18 7.87 39.21
N ASP A 145 11.03 7.73 40.52
CA ASP A 145 9.90 7.11 41.20
C ASP A 145 8.99 8.21 41.74
N HIS A 146 8.00 8.67 40.96
CA HIS A 146 6.92 9.53 41.48
C HIS A 146 5.70 9.53 40.54
N LEU A 147 4.70 8.70 40.86
CA LEU A 147 3.28 9.02 40.68
C LEU A 147 2.46 8.10 41.62
N SER A 148 2.39 8.51 42.90
CA SER A 148 1.50 7.89 43.88
C SER A 148 0.04 8.26 43.59
N LEU A 149 -0.76 7.29 43.17
CA LEU A 149 -2.22 7.42 43.17
C LEU A 149 -2.78 6.82 44.45
N ARG A 150 -3.42 7.70 45.23
CA ARG A 150 -4.01 7.46 46.55
C ARG A 150 -4.97 6.27 46.55
N SER A 151 -4.70 5.38 47.50
CA SER A 151 -5.62 4.40 48.06
C SER A 151 -6.89 5.05 48.62
N SER A 152 -8.06 4.60 48.17
CA SER A 152 -9.32 4.71 48.89
C SER A 152 -10.12 3.42 48.73
N ASN A 153 -10.40 2.79 49.87
CA ASN A 153 -11.10 1.53 50.03
C ASN A 153 -12.60 1.63 49.69
N TYR A 154 -13.19 0.44 49.50
CA TYR A 154 -14.61 0.06 49.39
C TYR A 154 -15.18 -0.08 47.97
N ILE A 155 -15.47 -1.33 47.56
CA ILE A 155 -16.74 -1.81 46.96
C ILE A 155 -16.79 -3.35 47.09
N ALA A 156 -18.01 -3.89 47.25
CA ALA A 156 -18.28 -5.23 47.76
C ALA A 156 -18.52 -6.30 46.66
N GLY A 157 -18.05 -7.52 46.93
CA GLY A 157 -18.80 -8.75 46.66
C GLY A 157 -18.28 -9.71 45.59
N ALA A 158 -17.44 -9.26 44.65
CA ALA A 158 -16.63 -10.13 43.80
C ALA A 158 -15.12 -9.81 43.88
N ASP A 159 -14.79 -8.73 44.59
CA ASP A 159 -13.43 -8.22 44.74
C ASP A 159 -12.54 -9.05 45.66
N THR A 160 -13.09 -9.86 46.57
CA THR A 160 -12.24 -10.47 47.61
C THR A 160 -11.23 -11.44 47.01
N VAL A 161 -11.60 -12.24 46.01
CA VAL A 161 -10.69 -13.23 45.42
C VAL A 161 -9.65 -12.58 44.52
N LEU A 162 -10.02 -11.61 43.67
CA LEU A 162 -9.07 -10.95 42.76
C LEU A 162 -8.21 -9.91 43.50
N SER A 163 -8.77 -9.16 44.45
CA SER A 163 -8.01 -8.25 45.30
C SER A 163 -7.05 -9.03 46.20
N GLU A 164 -7.49 -10.12 46.86
CA GLU A 164 -6.56 -10.97 47.63
C GLU A 164 -5.51 -11.64 46.73
N LEU A 165 -5.85 -12.08 45.51
CA LEU A 165 -4.89 -12.68 44.58
C LEU A 165 -3.88 -11.62 44.10
N CYS A 166 -4.33 -10.41 43.77
CA CYS A 166 -3.46 -9.29 43.39
C CYS A 166 -2.64 -8.74 44.56
N GLU A 167 -3.15 -8.80 45.79
CA GLU A 167 -2.41 -8.44 47.01
C GLU A 167 -1.35 -9.49 47.36
N LYS A 168 -1.65 -10.78 47.14
CA LYS A 168 -0.70 -11.89 47.35
C LYS A 168 0.30 -12.05 46.20
N GLN A 169 -0.03 -11.56 45.00
CA GLN A 169 0.81 -11.61 43.79
C GLN A 169 0.71 -10.29 43.01
N PRO A 170 1.38 -9.21 43.47
CA PRO A 170 1.31 -7.89 42.84
C PRO A 170 1.77 -7.87 41.37
N GLU A 171 2.63 -8.80 41.01
CA GLU A 171 3.13 -9.06 39.66
C GLU A 171 2.04 -9.50 38.67
N LEU A 172 0.92 -10.06 39.14
CA LEU A 172 -0.25 -10.34 38.30
C LEU A 172 -0.92 -9.06 37.79
N LYS A 173 -0.91 -7.97 38.57
CA LYS A 173 -1.58 -6.71 38.22
C LYS A 173 -0.77 -5.86 37.26
N GLN A 174 0.56 -5.92 37.37
CA GLN A 174 1.45 -5.04 36.63
C GLN A 174 1.71 -5.50 35.19
N ASN A 175 1.58 -6.82 34.94
CA ASN A 175 1.98 -7.45 33.68
C ASN A 175 0.85 -8.20 32.96
N ASN A 176 -0.43 -8.01 33.31
CA ASN A 176 -1.54 -8.70 32.65
C ASN A 176 -2.74 -7.81 32.37
N VAL A 177 -3.42 -8.09 31.26
CA VAL A 177 -4.77 -7.63 30.90
C VAL A 177 -5.79 -8.71 31.28
N PHE A 178 -6.89 -8.29 31.91
CA PHE A 178 -7.96 -9.18 32.32
C PHE A 178 -9.16 -8.99 31.39
N MET A 179 -9.60 -10.07 30.74
CA MET A 179 -10.87 -10.06 30.00
C MET A 179 -12.00 -10.37 30.96
N VAL A 180 -12.97 -9.45 31.05
CA VAL A 180 -14.04 -9.49 32.04
C VAL A 180 -15.40 -9.54 31.34
N GLN A 181 -16.19 -10.58 31.64
CA GLN A 181 -17.59 -10.64 31.26
C GLN A 181 -18.41 -9.82 32.24
N VAL A 182 -19.07 -8.76 31.77
CA VAL A 182 -20.00 -7.97 32.58
C VAL A 182 -21.24 -8.83 32.90
N ILE A 183 -21.52 -9.03 34.19
CA ILE A 183 -22.67 -9.78 34.69
C ILE A 183 -23.88 -8.87 34.87
N GLY A 184 -23.66 -7.64 35.34
CA GLY A 184 -24.74 -6.67 35.53
C GLY A 184 -24.31 -5.44 36.28
N TRP A 185 -25.15 -4.40 36.19
CA TRP A 185 -24.95 -3.16 36.91
C TRP A 185 -25.95 -3.09 38.07
N LYS A 186 -25.45 -3.11 39.30
CA LYS A 186 -26.32 -2.95 40.48
C LYS A 186 -26.62 -1.47 40.71
N GLU A 187 -27.84 -1.18 41.16
CA GLU A 187 -28.20 0.16 41.62
C GLU A 187 -27.23 0.61 42.72
N ASN A 188 -26.79 1.87 42.63
CA ASN A 188 -25.80 2.51 43.52
C ASN A 188 -24.35 1.98 43.42
N CYS A 189 -24.01 1.19 42.40
CA CYS A 189 -22.61 0.87 42.09
C CYS A 189 -22.08 1.77 40.98
N SER A 190 -20.91 2.38 41.18
CA SER A 190 -20.24 3.20 40.15
C SER A 190 -19.65 2.37 39.01
N PHE A 191 -19.43 1.07 39.24
CA PHE A 191 -18.83 0.15 38.28
C PHE A 191 -19.69 -1.12 38.13
N PRO A 192 -19.70 -1.75 36.94
CA PRO A 192 -20.43 -2.98 36.71
C PRO A 192 -19.77 -4.17 37.43
N LEU A 193 -20.58 -5.15 37.84
CA LEU A 193 -20.08 -6.43 38.33
C LEU A 193 -19.58 -7.25 37.14
N GLY A 194 -18.38 -7.81 37.25
CA GLY A 194 -17.76 -8.59 36.20
C GLY A 194 -17.11 -9.88 36.69
N LYS A 195 -17.03 -10.88 35.82
CA LYS A 195 -16.27 -12.12 36.03
C LYS A 195 -15.08 -12.14 35.10
N VAL A 196 -13.88 -12.32 35.64
CA VAL A 196 -12.68 -12.57 34.83
C VAL A 196 -12.84 -13.92 34.14
N ILE A 197 -12.79 -13.90 32.81
CA ILE A 197 -12.89 -15.08 31.95
C ILE A 197 -11.56 -15.47 31.31
N LYS A 198 -10.60 -14.52 31.24
CA LYS A 198 -9.25 -14.76 30.72
C LYS A 198 -8.25 -13.77 31.32
N ILE A 199 -7.01 -14.21 31.51
CA ILE A 199 -5.87 -13.39 31.90
C ILE A 199 -4.85 -13.47 30.77
N LEU A 200 -4.40 -12.32 30.26
CA LEU A 200 -3.48 -12.19 29.13
C LEU A 200 -2.23 -11.43 29.57
N PRO A 201 -1.01 -11.94 29.35
CA PRO A 201 0.20 -11.20 29.70
C PRO A 201 0.40 -9.99 28.77
N VAL A 202 0.88 -8.88 29.33
CA VAL A 202 1.25 -7.64 28.64
C VAL A 202 2.76 -7.57 28.48
N GLY A 203 3.24 -7.10 27.32
CA GLY A 203 4.57 -6.50 27.23
C GLY A 203 5.79 -7.41 27.39
N LYS A 204 5.85 -8.55 26.69
CA LYS A 204 7.11 -9.34 26.55
C LYS A 204 7.47 -9.74 25.12
N SER A 205 6.50 -9.79 24.22
CA SER A 205 6.70 -10.13 22.82
C SER A 205 5.58 -9.57 21.93
N LEU A 206 5.85 -9.44 20.63
CA LEU A 206 4.82 -9.12 19.64
C LEU A 206 3.65 -10.12 19.68
N ASP A 207 3.95 -11.39 19.99
CA ASP A 207 2.93 -12.45 19.99
C ASP A 207 1.96 -12.31 21.18
N ASP A 208 2.38 -11.70 22.29
CA ASP A 208 1.50 -11.44 23.44
C ASP A 208 0.56 -10.27 23.16
N GLU A 209 1.06 -9.20 22.55
CA GLU A 209 0.23 -8.06 22.14
C GLU A 209 -0.79 -8.45 21.06
N LEU A 210 -0.38 -9.27 20.08
CA LEU A 210 -1.30 -9.79 19.06
C LEU A 210 -2.39 -10.69 19.65
N LYS A 211 -2.12 -11.43 20.74
CA LYS A 211 -3.17 -12.20 21.42
C LYS A 211 -4.24 -11.28 22.04
N ILE A 212 -3.83 -10.16 22.61
CA ILE A 212 -4.77 -9.17 23.15
C ILE A 212 -5.62 -8.59 22.02
N LEU A 213 -4.98 -8.20 20.91
CA LEU A 213 -5.67 -7.68 19.74
C LEU A 213 -6.66 -8.70 19.14
N ASN A 214 -6.29 -9.98 19.07
CA ASN A 214 -7.17 -11.05 18.61
C ASN A 214 -8.44 -11.17 19.47
N GLU A 215 -8.33 -11.05 20.78
CA GLU A 215 -9.48 -11.09 21.69
C GLU A 215 -10.35 -9.83 21.56
N GLU A 216 -9.75 -8.65 21.44
CA GLU A 216 -10.47 -7.38 21.22
C GLU A 216 -11.35 -7.45 19.96
N PHE A 217 -10.78 -7.97 18.87
CA PHE A 217 -11.47 -8.11 17.59
C PHE A 217 -12.26 -9.42 17.45
N LYS A 218 -12.21 -10.31 18.46
CA LYS A 218 -12.84 -11.64 18.46
C LYS A 218 -12.45 -12.48 17.24
N VAL A 219 -11.18 -12.41 16.84
CA VAL A 219 -10.62 -13.11 15.69
C VAL A 219 -9.93 -14.37 16.17
N ALA A 220 -10.23 -15.50 15.53
CA ALA A 220 -9.60 -16.78 15.82
C ALA A 220 -9.26 -17.54 14.53
N PRO A 221 -8.20 -18.36 14.52
CA PRO A 221 -7.89 -19.27 13.42
C PRO A 221 -9.08 -20.19 13.09
N SER A 222 -9.15 -20.66 11.83
CA SER A 222 -10.16 -21.68 11.48
C SER A 222 -9.87 -22.94 12.29
N THR A 223 -10.92 -23.51 12.89
CA THR A 223 -10.88 -24.83 13.52
C THR A 223 -11.34 -25.94 12.57
N TYR A 224 -11.62 -25.59 11.31
CA TYR A 224 -12.07 -26.53 10.31
C TYR A 224 -10.94 -27.50 9.94
N ASN A 225 -11.08 -28.76 10.33
CA ASN A 225 -10.24 -29.84 9.83
C ASN A 225 -10.76 -30.30 8.48
N LEU A 226 -9.88 -30.37 7.48
CA LEU A 226 -10.21 -30.87 6.15
C LEU A 226 -10.50 -32.36 6.16
N ASP A 227 -11.70 -32.73 5.72
CA ASP A 227 -11.97 -34.09 5.26
C ASP A 227 -11.25 -34.30 3.92
N ARG A 228 -10.48 -35.40 3.80
CA ARG A 228 -9.75 -35.74 2.56
C ARG A 228 -10.64 -35.86 1.32
N ALA A 229 -11.95 -36.09 1.50
CA ALA A 229 -12.94 -36.12 0.42
C ALA A 229 -13.06 -34.77 -0.32
N PHE A 230 -12.77 -33.64 0.35
CA PHE A 230 -12.82 -32.29 -0.23
C PHE A 230 -11.76 -32.08 -1.33
N LEU A 231 -10.61 -32.73 -1.24
CA LEU A 231 -9.50 -32.59 -2.20
C LEU A 231 -9.73 -33.32 -3.52
N LEU A 232 -10.71 -34.25 -3.55
CA LEU A 232 -10.95 -35.17 -4.67
C LEU A 232 -12.23 -34.84 -5.46
N ALA A 233 -13.01 -33.86 -5.00
CA ALA A 233 -14.20 -33.40 -5.71
C ALA A 233 -13.79 -32.48 -6.87
N ASP A 234 -13.22 -33.08 -7.91
CA ASP A 234 -13.19 -32.46 -9.23
C ASP A 234 -14.62 -32.57 -9.76
N GLU A 235 -15.42 -31.50 -9.68
CA GLU A 235 -16.69 -31.48 -10.38
C GLU A 235 -16.41 -31.58 -11.88
N VAL A 236 -16.60 -32.79 -12.39
CA VAL A 236 -16.60 -33.15 -13.80
C VAL A 236 -17.72 -32.35 -14.47
N GLY A 237 -17.38 -31.23 -15.12
CA GLY A 237 -18.41 -30.46 -15.83
C GLY A 237 -17.95 -29.20 -16.56
N THR A 238 -16.93 -28.47 -16.09
CA THR A 238 -16.51 -27.21 -16.71
C THR A 238 -15.34 -27.40 -17.67
N GLN A 239 -15.56 -27.09 -18.96
CA GLN A 239 -14.46 -27.03 -19.93
C GLN A 239 -13.52 -25.89 -19.55
N ARG A 240 -12.28 -26.24 -19.21
CA ARG A 240 -11.22 -25.28 -18.89
C ARG A 240 -10.21 -25.21 -20.02
N GLU A 241 -9.81 -23.99 -20.34
CA GLU A 241 -8.73 -23.74 -21.28
C GLU A 241 -7.39 -24.12 -20.65
N ASP A 242 -6.58 -24.90 -21.36
CA ASP A 242 -5.27 -25.33 -20.89
C ASP A 242 -4.22 -24.26 -21.23
N LEU A 243 -3.77 -23.55 -20.20
CA LEU A 243 -2.74 -22.52 -20.28
C LEU A 243 -1.45 -22.94 -19.56
N ARG A 244 -1.31 -24.21 -19.15
CA ARG A 244 -0.15 -24.69 -18.37
C ARG A 244 1.20 -24.55 -19.09
N LYS A 245 1.18 -24.45 -20.41
CA LYS A 245 2.39 -24.24 -21.24
C LYS A 245 2.69 -22.76 -21.52
N VAL A 246 1.85 -21.84 -21.05
CA VAL A 246 2.03 -20.40 -21.27
C VAL A 246 2.87 -19.84 -20.13
N MET A 247 3.88 -19.02 -20.47
CA MET A 247 4.75 -18.37 -19.50
C MET A 247 3.92 -17.54 -18.52
N THR A 248 3.91 -17.94 -17.26
CA THR A 248 3.06 -17.40 -16.19
C THR A 248 3.88 -17.13 -14.94
N PHE A 249 3.62 -16.04 -14.23
CA PHE A 249 4.32 -15.67 -13.00
C PHE A 249 3.40 -14.97 -12.00
N THR A 250 3.74 -15.00 -10.72
CA THR A 250 3.10 -14.17 -9.67
C THR A 250 4.07 -13.09 -9.20
N VAL A 251 3.55 -11.98 -8.64
CA VAL A 251 4.38 -10.91 -8.07
C VAL A 251 3.77 -10.41 -6.76
N ASP A 252 4.46 -10.69 -5.66
CA ASP A 252 3.95 -10.45 -4.31
C ASP A 252 5.02 -9.91 -3.37
N SER A 253 4.67 -9.70 -2.09
CA SER A 253 5.67 -9.50 -1.04
C SER A 253 6.48 -10.78 -0.81
N LYS A 254 7.74 -10.65 -0.38
CA LYS A 254 8.72 -11.75 -0.29
C LYS A 254 8.24 -12.97 0.51
N ASP A 255 7.41 -12.75 1.53
CA ASP A 255 6.94 -13.79 2.45
C ASP A 255 5.49 -14.23 2.19
N THR A 256 4.85 -13.72 1.13
CA THR A 256 3.47 -14.08 0.79
C THR A 256 3.39 -15.54 0.34
N ARG A 257 2.37 -16.24 0.84
CA ARG A 257 2.08 -17.64 0.48
C ARG A 257 0.66 -17.84 -0.03
N ASP A 258 -0.24 -16.90 0.21
CA ASP A 258 -1.63 -16.85 -0.24
C ASP A 258 -1.73 -16.07 -1.57
N LEU A 259 -1.05 -16.56 -2.61
CA LEU A 259 -0.98 -15.92 -3.93
C LEU A 259 -2.34 -16.03 -4.65
N ASP A 260 -3.07 -14.93 -4.75
CA ASP A 260 -4.39 -14.84 -5.39
C ASP A 260 -4.30 -14.73 -6.93
N ASP A 261 -3.29 -14.03 -7.44
CA ASP A 261 -3.21 -13.63 -8.84
C ASP A 261 -1.89 -14.04 -9.54
N ALA A 262 -2.00 -14.31 -10.84
CA ALA A 262 -0.88 -14.60 -11.72
C ALA A 262 -1.07 -13.91 -13.07
N ILE A 263 0.04 -13.66 -13.77
CA ILE A 263 0.07 -12.97 -15.05
C ILE A 263 0.74 -13.87 -16.06
N SER A 264 0.15 -14.00 -17.25
CA SER A 264 0.76 -14.70 -18.38
C SER A 264 0.94 -13.80 -19.58
N VAL A 265 1.99 -14.07 -20.37
CA VAL A 265 2.28 -13.35 -21.61
C VAL A 265 2.78 -14.34 -22.66
N ARG A 266 2.23 -14.27 -23.88
CA ARG A 266 2.74 -15.03 -25.03
C ARG A 266 2.65 -14.26 -26.34
N GLU A 267 3.58 -14.52 -27.24
CA GLU A 267 3.59 -13.94 -28.58
C GLU A 267 2.54 -14.61 -29.49
N ILE A 268 1.80 -13.81 -30.27
CA ILE A 268 0.86 -14.30 -31.28
C ILE A 268 1.01 -13.45 -32.56
N GLY A 269 1.85 -13.91 -33.49
CA GLY A 269 2.12 -13.18 -34.73
C GLY A 269 2.69 -11.80 -34.45
N ASP A 270 2.07 -10.75 -34.98
CA ASP A 270 2.46 -9.34 -34.76
C ASP A 270 1.91 -8.73 -33.45
N GLN A 271 1.20 -9.52 -32.66
CA GLN A 271 0.58 -9.14 -31.39
C GLN A 271 1.14 -10.01 -30.26
N TYR A 272 0.75 -9.72 -29.04
CA TYR A 272 0.91 -10.64 -27.92
C TYR A 272 -0.41 -10.78 -27.17
N GLU A 273 -0.56 -11.88 -26.45
CA GLU A 273 -1.67 -12.10 -25.55
C GLU A 273 -1.19 -11.94 -24.11
N LEU A 274 -1.99 -11.26 -23.30
CA LEU A 274 -1.76 -11.10 -21.87
C LEU A 274 -2.96 -11.69 -21.11
N GLY A 275 -2.67 -12.50 -20.11
CA GLY A 275 -3.66 -13.08 -19.20
C GLY A 275 -3.49 -12.54 -17.78
N ILE A 276 -4.61 -12.17 -17.15
CA ILE A 276 -4.71 -11.98 -15.70
C ILE A 276 -5.48 -13.17 -15.15
N HIS A 277 -4.89 -13.91 -14.22
CA HIS A 277 -5.43 -15.17 -13.70
C HIS A 277 -5.66 -15.04 -12.21
N ILE A 278 -6.90 -15.26 -11.75
CA ILE A 278 -7.24 -15.24 -10.32
C ILE A 278 -7.55 -16.66 -9.87
N ALA A 279 -7.05 -17.06 -8.70
CA ALA A 279 -7.32 -18.35 -8.08
C ALA A 279 -8.82 -18.66 -8.04
N ASP A 280 -9.24 -19.79 -8.59
CA ASP A 280 -10.66 -20.16 -8.69
C ASP A 280 -11.12 -20.88 -7.42
N VAL A 281 -11.36 -20.09 -6.37
CA VAL A 281 -11.79 -20.59 -5.05
C VAL A 281 -13.25 -21.05 -5.11
N ALA A 282 -14.09 -20.40 -5.91
CA ALA A 282 -15.51 -20.75 -6.04
C ALA A 282 -15.74 -22.19 -6.54
N SER A 283 -14.83 -22.74 -7.35
CA SER A 283 -14.89 -24.15 -7.78
C SER A 283 -14.64 -25.17 -6.67
N PHE A 284 -13.98 -24.77 -5.58
CA PHE A 284 -13.72 -25.66 -4.44
C PHE A 284 -14.72 -25.44 -3.31
N VAL A 285 -15.27 -24.23 -3.21
CA VAL A 285 -16.13 -23.83 -2.10
C VAL A 285 -17.57 -23.71 -2.58
N SER A 286 -18.33 -24.81 -2.53
CA SER A 286 -19.74 -24.82 -2.91
C SER A 286 -20.59 -23.94 -1.97
N PRO A 287 -21.57 -23.18 -2.48
CA PRO A 287 -22.48 -22.39 -1.65
C PRO A 287 -23.17 -23.22 -0.57
N GLY A 288 -23.26 -22.69 0.65
CA GLY A 288 -23.94 -23.34 1.78
C GLY A 288 -23.18 -24.50 2.44
N SER A 289 -22.02 -24.90 1.89
CA SER A 289 -21.10 -25.87 2.50
C SER A 289 -20.59 -25.35 3.86
N LYS A 290 -20.02 -26.26 4.67
CA LYS A 290 -19.47 -25.87 5.98
C LYS A 290 -18.29 -24.89 5.82
N LEU A 291 -17.46 -25.07 4.80
CA LEU A 291 -16.36 -24.17 4.47
C LEU A 291 -16.85 -22.79 3.99
N ASP A 292 -17.89 -22.76 3.16
CA ASP A 292 -18.55 -21.50 2.73
C ASP A 292 -19.12 -20.73 3.92
N LYS A 293 -19.80 -21.42 4.84
CA LYS A 293 -20.35 -20.81 6.05
C LYS A 293 -19.27 -20.24 6.98
N ASP A 294 -18.14 -20.95 7.17
CA ASP A 294 -17.00 -20.46 7.96
C ASP A 294 -16.37 -19.21 7.31
N ALA A 295 -16.10 -19.27 6.00
CA ALA A 295 -15.56 -18.14 5.24
C ALA A 295 -16.51 -16.93 5.25
N LYS A 296 -17.82 -17.17 5.09
CA LYS A 296 -18.87 -16.15 5.19
C LYS A 296 -18.90 -15.52 6.57
N GLN A 297 -18.75 -16.33 7.63
CA GLN A 297 -18.71 -15.86 9.01
C GLN A 297 -17.46 -15.04 9.31
N LYS A 298 -16.30 -15.39 8.75
CA LYS A 298 -15.06 -14.64 8.95
C LYS A 298 -14.97 -13.36 8.14
N GLY A 299 -15.43 -13.37 6.89
CA GLY A 299 -15.43 -12.16 6.06
C GLY A 299 -14.17 -11.97 5.24
N ALA A 300 -13.03 -11.94 5.93
CA ALA A 300 -11.73 -11.64 5.36
C ALA A 300 -10.59 -12.31 6.15
N THR A 301 -9.39 -12.31 5.56
CA THR A 301 -8.13 -12.61 6.27
C THR A 301 -7.69 -11.40 7.09
N TYR A 302 -7.18 -11.63 8.30
CA TYR A 302 -6.66 -10.59 9.20
C TYR A 302 -5.13 -10.62 9.23
N TYR A 303 -4.49 -9.60 8.66
CA TYR A 303 -3.04 -9.50 8.59
C TYR A 303 -2.45 -8.98 9.91
N CYS A 304 -1.40 -9.63 10.40
CA CYS A 304 -0.85 -9.42 11.74
C CYS A 304 0.54 -8.73 11.69
N GLY A 305 0.69 -7.68 10.89
CA GLY A 305 1.99 -7.05 10.62
C GLY A 305 2.99 -8.06 10.02
N ASN A 306 4.17 -8.20 10.63
CA ASN A 306 5.20 -9.16 10.20
C ASN A 306 5.00 -10.59 10.75
N ARG A 307 3.80 -10.89 11.27
CA ARG A 307 3.43 -12.23 11.73
C ARG A 307 2.43 -12.85 10.78
N LYS A 308 2.32 -14.16 10.91
CA LYS A 308 1.40 -14.99 10.15
C LYS A 308 -0.04 -14.45 10.24
N PRO A 309 -0.74 -14.27 9.11
CA PRO A 309 -2.14 -13.84 9.10
C PRO A 309 -3.08 -14.86 9.74
N ILE A 310 -4.23 -14.37 10.19
CA ILE A 310 -5.37 -15.23 10.51
C ILE A 310 -6.23 -15.35 9.26
N TYR A 311 -6.03 -16.46 8.55
CA TYR A 311 -6.67 -16.73 7.27
C TYR A 311 -8.20 -16.86 7.35
N MET A 312 -8.87 -16.37 6.31
CA MET A 312 -10.30 -16.59 6.08
C MET A 312 -10.61 -18.09 5.97
N PHE A 313 -9.78 -18.85 5.28
CA PHE A 313 -9.86 -20.31 5.20
C PHE A 313 -8.88 -20.98 6.17
N PRO A 314 -8.97 -22.31 6.38
CA PRO A 314 -7.86 -23.10 6.89
C PRO A 314 -6.57 -22.75 6.15
N GLU A 315 -5.49 -22.60 6.91
CA GLU A 315 -4.22 -22.14 6.37
C GLU A 315 -3.74 -22.96 5.17
N ASN A 316 -3.76 -24.28 5.27
CA ASN A 316 -3.31 -25.17 4.20
C ASN A 316 -4.13 -25.00 2.91
N LEU A 317 -5.40 -24.60 3.01
CA LEU A 317 -6.16 -24.23 1.82
C LEU A 317 -5.68 -22.90 1.24
N SER A 318 -5.51 -21.87 2.08
CA SER A 318 -5.06 -20.55 1.64
C SER A 318 -3.66 -20.55 1.05
N THR A 319 -2.70 -21.23 1.67
CA THR A 319 -1.26 -21.12 1.38
C THR A 319 -0.70 -22.25 0.53
N GLU A 320 -1.49 -23.29 0.25
CA GLU A 320 -1.09 -24.43 -0.57
C GLU A 320 -2.12 -24.65 -1.68
N HIS A 321 -3.35 -25.08 -1.35
CA HIS A 321 -4.29 -25.57 -2.36
C HIS A 321 -4.87 -24.49 -3.27
N PHE A 322 -5.24 -23.32 -2.73
CA PHE A 322 -5.78 -22.21 -3.52
C PHE A 322 -4.68 -21.34 -4.12
N SER A 323 -3.56 -21.21 -3.40
CA SER A 323 -2.46 -20.35 -3.84
C SER A 323 -1.89 -20.78 -5.18
N LEU A 324 -1.61 -19.79 -6.03
CA LEU A 324 -0.98 -19.96 -7.34
C LEU A 324 0.53 -20.19 -7.26
N LEU A 325 0.93 -21.16 -6.43
CA LEU A 325 2.32 -21.57 -6.22
C LEU A 325 2.99 -22.02 -7.55
N PRO A 326 4.32 -21.82 -7.67
CA PRO A 326 5.04 -22.18 -8.88
C PRO A 326 5.12 -23.70 -9.06
N ASN A 327 5.12 -24.15 -10.31
CA ASN A 327 5.24 -25.54 -10.77
C ASN A 327 4.07 -26.45 -10.38
N GLU A 328 2.93 -25.89 -10.00
CA GLU A 328 1.73 -26.67 -9.70
C GLU A 328 0.55 -26.26 -10.58
N ASP A 329 -0.23 -27.26 -10.99
CA ASP A 329 -1.46 -27.04 -11.76
C ASP A 329 -2.51 -26.37 -10.87
N ARG A 330 -3.08 -25.27 -11.35
CA ARG A 330 -4.07 -24.48 -10.62
C ARG A 330 -5.23 -24.05 -11.50
N LYS A 331 -6.43 -24.20 -10.95
CA LYS A 331 -7.67 -23.70 -11.53
C LYS A 331 -7.76 -22.20 -11.32
N VAL A 332 -8.06 -21.47 -12.39
CA VAL A 332 -8.14 -20.01 -12.36
C VAL A 332 -9.31 -19.49 -13.17
N VAL A 333 -9.82 -18.34 -12.76
CA VAL A 333 -10.65 -17.48 -13.58
C VAL A 333 -9.72 -16.52 -14.32
N SER A 334 -9.72 -16.60 -15.64
CA SER A 334 -8.77 -15.87 -16.49
C SER A 334 -9.46 -14.77 -17.29
N LEU A 335 -8.81 -13.61 -17.35
CA LEU A 335 -9.15 -12.49 -18.22
C LEU A 335 -8.04 -12.33 -19.27
N MET A 336 -8.39 -12.57 -20.53
CA MET A 336 -7.44 -12.61 -21.63
C MET A 336 -7.59 -11.39 -22.55
N PHE A 337 -6.45 -10.83 -22.97
CA PHE A 337 -6.36 -9.69 -23.87
C PHE A 337 -5.45 -9.99 -25.05
N LYS A 338 -5.87 -9.60 -26.26
CA LYS A 338 -4.94 -9.43 -27.39
C LYS A 338 -4.39 -8.01 -27.36
N VAL A 339 -3.10 -7.84 -27.55
CA VAL A 339 -2.41 -6.58 -27.32
C VAL A 339 -1.45 -6.25 -28.46
N SER A 340 -1.47 -4.98 -28.88
CA SER A 340 -0.54 -4.42 -29.85
C SER A 340 0.88 -4.38 -29.29
N LYS A 341 1.88 -4.95 -30.00
CA LYS A 341 3.29 -4.85 -29.59
C LYS A 341 3.82 -3.42 -29.64
N GLN A 342 3.25 -2.57 -30.50
CA GLN A 342 3.71 -1.19 -30.69
C GLN A 342 3.15 -0.24 -29.64
N THR A 343 1.86 -0.35 -29.33
CA THR A 343 1.15 0.61 -28.45
C THR A 343 0.88 0.05 -27.05
N ASN A 344 0.98 -1.27 -26.85
CA ASN A 344 0.54 -1.97 -25.65
C ASN A 344 -0.95 -1.73 -25.33
N GLU A 345 -1.74 -1.41 -26.35
CA GLU A 345 -3.20 -1.21 -26.25
C GLU A 345 -3.94 -2.51 -26.57
N ILE A 346 -5.11 -2.68 -25.93
CA ILE A 346 -5.98 -3.82 -26.14
C ILE A 346 -6.57 -3.78 -27.55
N ILE A 347 -6.51 -4.91 -28.24
CA ILE A 347 -7.08 -5.12 -29.57
C ILE A 347 -8.33 -5.99 -29.45
N GLY A 348 -9.46 -5.46 -29.89
CA GLY A 348 -10.74 -6.17 -29.84
C GLY A 348 -11.31 -6.27 -28.42
N LYS A 349 -12.11 -7.30 -28.18
CA LYS A 349 -12.75 -7.55 -26.88
C LYS A 349 -11.88 -8.45 -26.00
N HIS A 350 -11.88 -8.17 -24.70
CA HIS A 350 -11.34 -9.08 -23.70
C HIS A 350 -12.23 -10.35 -23.59
N LYS A 351 -11.68 -11.43 -23.06
CA LYS A 351 -12.40 -12.70 -22.84
C LYS A 351 -12.22 -13.19 -21.41
N PHE A 352 -13.32 -13.35 -20.68
CA PHE A 352 -13.33 -14.13 -19.45
C PHE A 352 -13.49 -15.63 -19.77
N GLN A 353 -12.73 -16.47 -19.09
CA GLN A 353 -12.78 -17.92 -19.25
C GLN A 353 -12.28 -18.65 -18.00
N LEU A 354 -12.76 -19.88 -17.78
CA LEU A 354 -12.16 -20.79 -16.82
C LEU A 354 -10.92 -21.44 -17.45
N SER A 355 -9.83 -21.53 -16.70
CA SER A 355 -8.57 -22.09 -17.21
C SER A 355 -7.83 -22.90 -16.16
N VAL A 356 -6.81 -23.62 -16.62
CA VAL A 356 -5.78 -24.25 -15.77
C VAL A 356 -4.42 -23.68 -16.17
N ILE A 357 -3.68 -23.18 -15.19
CA ILE A 357 -2.32 -22.64 -15.36
C ILE A 357 -1.31 -23.47 -14.58
N ASN A 358 -0.03 -23.29 -14.90
CA ASN A 358 1.10 -23.75 -14.10
C ASN A 358 2.08 -22.57 -14.02
N SER A 359 2.16 -21.92 -12.85
CA SER A 359 3.00 -20.73 -12.69
C SER A 359 4.48 -21.12 -12.77
N ASN A 360 5.28 -20.43 -13.56
CA ASN A 360 6.69 -20.75 -13.73
C ASN A 360 7.55 -20.20 -12.59
N GLU A 361 7.17 -19.05 -12.02
CA GLU A 361 8.00 -18.34 -11.05
C GLU A 361 7.12 -17.50 -10.09
N GLN A 362 7.48 -17.53 -8.81
CA GLN A 362 6.97 -16.61 -7.80
C GLN A 362 8.00 -15.49 -7.60
N LEU A 363 7.62 -14.25 -7.89
CA LEU A 363 8.51 -13.09 -7.80
C LEU A 363 8.16 -12.21 -6.60
N SER A 364 9.19 -11.60 -6.01
CA SER A 364 8.98 -10.45 -5.14
C SER A 364 8.82 -9.18 -5.98
N TYR A 365 8.13 -8.17 -5.43
CA TYR A 365 8.07 -6.85 -6.04
C TYR A 365 9.45 -6.28 -6.40
N ASP A 366 10.45 -6.45 -5.52
CA ASP A 366 11.81 -5.95 -5.75
C ASP A 366 12.45 -6.63 -6.97
N LYS A 367 12.40 -7.96 -7.03
CA LYS A 367 12.96 -8.76 -8.13
C LYS A 367 12.28 -8.45 -9.45
N ALA A 368 10.95 -8.34 -9.46
CA ALA A 368 10.21 -7.93 -10.65
C ALA A 368 10.57 -6.49 -11.07
N GLY A 369 10.72 -5.57 -10.12
CA GLY A 369 11.13 -4.19 -10.37
C GLY A 369 12.53 -4.07 -10.99
N GLU A 370 13.46 -4.90 -10.53
CA GLU A 370 14.82 -5.01 -11.10
C GLU A 370 14.75 -5.50 -12.55
N TRP A 371 14.03 -6.59 -12.82
CA TRP A 371 13.87 -7.15 -14.16
C TRP A 371 13.24 -6.17 -15.13
N ILE A 372 12.18 -5.48 -14.70
CA ILE A 372 11.55 -4.42 -15.50
C ILE A 372 12.58 -3.34 -15.82
N THR A 373 13.41 -2.94 -14.87
CA THR A 373 14.42 -1.89 -15.08
C THR A 373 15.53 -2.33 -16.03
N GLU A 374 16.00 -3.57 -15.90
CA GLU A 374 17.02 -4.17 -16.77
C GLU A 374 16.56 -4.26 -18.23
N ARG A 375 15.31 -4.65 -18.46
CA ARG A 375 14.79 -4.98 -19.81
C ARG A 375 13.91 -3.89 -20.43
N TYR A 376 13.68 -2.78 -19.73
CA TYR A 376 12.84 -1.69 -20.25
C TYR A 376 13.41 -1.11 -21.56
N GLY A 377 12.59 -1.09 -22.61
CA GLY A 377 12.97 -0.56 -23.93
C GLY A 377 13.85 -1.49 -24.77
N VAL A 378 14.20 -2.67 -24.26
CA VAL A 378 14.87 -3.73 -25.03
C VAL A 378 13.82 -4.48 -25.87
N ARG A 379 14.21 -4.98 -27.05
CA ARG A 379 13.31 -5.82 -27.87
C ARG A 379 12.97 -7.10 -27.08
N PRO A 380 11.69 -7.40 -26.83
CA PRO A 380 11.31 -8.52 -25.99
C PRO A 380 11.53 -9.86 -26.71
N ASN A 381 12.03 -10.84 -25.97
CA ASN A 381 11.97 -12.25 -26.28
C ASN A 381 10.91 -12.93 -25.40
N PHE A 382 9.77 -13.30 -25.97
CA PHE A 382 8.65 -13.90 -25.23
C PHE A 382 8.93 -15.31 -24.67
N SER A 383 10.08 -15.91 -24.95
CA SER A 383 10.54 -17.12 -24.27
C SER A 383 11.29 -16.84 -22.95
N ASP A 384 11.69 -15.59 -22.69
CA ASP A 384 12.37 -15.16 -21.47
C ASP A 384 11.35 -14.53 -20.51
N ILE A 385 11.24 -15.10 -19.30
CA ILE A 385 10.29 -14.63 -18.28
C ILE A 385 10.53 -13.18 -17.88
N LYS A 386 11.78 -12.68 -17.90
CA LYS A 386 12.10 -11.28 -17.59
C LYS A 386 11.44 -10.33 -18.57
N ASP A 387 11.45 -10.70 -19.85
CA ASP A 387 10.84 -9.91 -20.92
C ASP A 387 9.31 -10.00 -20.81
N CYS A 388 8.73 -11.16 -20.46
CA CYS A 388 7.30 -11.28 -20.17
C CYS A 388 6.85 -10.37 -19.01
N VAL A 389 7.59 -10.33 -17.90
CA VAL A 389 7.33 -9.41 -16.78
C VAL A 389 7.39 -7.95 -17.24
N THR A 390 8.37 -7.61 -18.06
CA THR A 390 8.53 -6.25 -18.60
C THR A 390 7.38 -5.87 -19.55
N MET A 391 6.92 -6.82 -20.38
CA MET A 391 5.78 -6.61 -21.27
C MET A 391 4.46 -6.45 -20.50
N ALA A 392 4.27 -7.19 -19.41
CA ALA A 392 3.13 -6.99 -18.52
C ALA A 392 3.15 -5.59 -17.87
N TYR A 393 4.33 -5.09 -17.47
CA TYR A 393 4.48 -3.73 -16.97
C TYR A 393 4.18 -2.68 -18.04
N CYS A 394 4.69 -2.85 -19.27
CA CYS A 394 4.42 -1.94 -20.39
C CYS A 394 2.92 -1.86 -20.71
N PHE A 395 2.24 -3.00 -20.69
CA PHE A 395 0.78 -3.07 -20.79
C PHE A 395 0.10 -2.31 -19.67
N ALA A 396 0.38 -2.65 -18.40
CA ALA A 396 -0.20 -2.00 -17.24
C ALA A 396 0.00 -0.47 -17.29
N LYS A 397 1.21 -0.01 -17.57
CA LYS A 397 1.52 1.42 -17.71
C LYS A 397 0.70 2.09 -18.82
N SER A 398 0.47 1.41 -19.94
CA SER A 398 -0.36 1.92 -21.04
C SER A 398 -1.83 2.03 -20.61
N GLN A 399 -2.39 0.98 -19.99
CA GLN A 399 -3.76 0.99 -19.49
C GLN A 399 -3.98 2.05 -18.41
N ARG A 400 -3.00 2.25 -17.52
CA ARG A 400 -3.02 3.32 -16.52
C ARG A 400 -3.09 4.70 -17.15
N LYS A 401 -2.32 4.95 -18.22
CA LYS A 401 -2.34 6.21 -18.97
C LYS A 401 -3.69 6.48 -19.61
N ILE A 402 -4.32 5.44 -20.17
CA ILE A 402 -5.67 5.55 -20.75
C ILE A 402 -6.68 5.89 -19.65
N ARG A 403 -6.63 5.18 -18.51
CA ARG A 403 -7.57 5.34 -17.40
C ARG A 403 -7.42 6.67 -16.68
N LEU A 404 -6.20 7.10 -16.35
CA LEU A 404 -5.95 8.30 -15.52
C LEU A 404 -5.58 9.55 -16.33
N ASN A 405 -5.36 9.42 -17.64
CA ASN A 405 -4.95 10.51 -18.52
C ASN A 405 -3.73 11.26 -17.97
N LYS A 406 -3.84 12.54 -17.62
CA LYS A 406 -2.73 13.37 -17.11
C LYS A 406 -2.26 12.94 -15.71
N ASP A 407 -3.12 12.26 -14.94
CA ASP A 407 -2.85 11.87 -13.55
C ASP A 407 -2.14 10.51 -13.45
N TRP A 408 -1.79 9.87 -14.58
CA TRP A 408 -1.25 8.51 -14.61
C TRP A 408 0.05 8.34 -13.82
N ALA A 409 0.88 9.39 -13.77
CA ALA A 409 2.15 9.41 -13.05
C ALA A 409 1.96 9.53 -11.54
N TYR A 410 0.76 9.92 -11.10
CA TYR A 410 0.46 10.10 -9.69
C TYR A 410 0.17 8.75 -9.00
N ALA A 411 0.68 8.62 -7.78
CA ALA A 411 0.37 7.54 -6.86
C ALA A 411 0.11 8.13 -5.48
N GLN A 412 -0.93 7.67 -4.80
CA GLN A 412 -1.16 8.10 -3.42
C GLN A 412 0.02 7.69 -2.53
N PRO A 413 0.49 8.57 -1.64
CA PRO A 413 1.43 8.20 -0.60
C PRO A 413 0.84 7.09 0.28
N ASP A 414 1.67 6.15 0.68
CA ASP A 414 1.32 5.08 1.60
C ASP A 414 2.48 4.97 2.59
N ALA A 415 2.18 4.86 3.88
CA ALA A 415 3.16 4.77 4.95
C ALA A 415 4.14 3.59 4.76
N LYS A 416 3.76 2.57 3.99
CA LYS A 416 4.58 1.40 3.66
C LYS A 416 5.42 1.55 2.39
N ARG A 417 5.23 2.62 1.61
CA ARG A 417 5.84 2.79 0.29
C ARG A 417 7.01 3.76 0.33
N PHE A 418 8.21 3.21 0.52
CA PHE A 418 9.43 3.97 0.26
C PHE A 418 9.43 4.50 -1.18
N PRO A 419 9.79 5.77 -1.39
CA PRO A 419 9.93 6.28 -2.75
C PRO A 419 11.13 5.62 -3.46
N GLY A 420 10.98 5.34 -4.77
CA GLY A 420 11.89 4.48 -5.53
C GLY A 420 11.22 3.65 -6.63
N ASN A 421 11.74 2.44 -6.89
CA ASN A 421 11.33 1.55 -7.99
C ASN A 421 9.93 0.95 -7.79
N ARG A 422 8.89 1.73 -8.12
CA ARG A 422 7.47 1.36 -7.98
C ARG A 422 6.90 0.62 -9.19
N LYS A 423 7.75 0.13 -10.09
CA LYS A 423 7.28 -0.40 -11.39
C LYS A 423 6.44 -1.67 -11.23
N ALA A 424 6.90 -2.59 -10.37
CA ALA A 424 6.19 -3.85 -10.12
C ALA A 424 4.88 -3.64 -9.35
N GLN A 425 4.87 -2.79 -8.32
CA GLN A 425 3.64 -2.46 -7.58
C GLN A 425 2.62 -1.79 -8.49
N LEU A 426 3.04 -0.82 -9.31
CA LEU A 426 2.16 -0.18 -10.29
C LEU A 426 1.58 -1.20 -11.27
N MET A 427 2.40 -2.15 -11.76
CA MET A 427 1.93 -3.21 -12.64
C MET A 427 0.78 -4.00 -11.99
N ILE A 428 1.00 -4.54 -10.79
CA ILE A 428 0.01 -5.39 -10.11
C ILE A 428 -1.24 -4.58 -9.72
N GLU A 429 -1.08 -3.37 -9.21
CA GLU A 429 -2.19 -2.48 -8.89
C GLU A 429 -3.07 -2.19 -10.11
N GLU A 430 -2.46 -1.85 -11.24
CA GLU A 430 -3.21 -1.52 -12.44
C GLU A 430 -3.92 -2.74 -13.02
N LEU A 431 -3.24 -3.88 -13.07
CA LEU A 431 -3.84 -5.13 -13.55
C LEU A 431 -5.02 -5.55 -12.65
N SER A 432 -4.88 -5.40 -11.33
CA SER A 432 -5.99 -5.64 -10.41
C SER A 432 -7.15 -4.67 -10.63
N VAL A 433 -6.89 -3.37 -10.84
CA VAL A 433 -7.95 -2.39 -11.11
C VAL A 433 -8.67 -2.72 -12.41
N LEU A 434 -7.91 -3.05 -13.46
CA LEU A 434 -8.45 -3.42 -14.77
C LEU A 434 -9.32 -4.68 -14.68
N PHE A 435 -8.83 -5.73 -14.01
CA PHE A 435 -9.60 -6.96 -13.80
C PHE A 435 -10.92 -6.67 -13.08
N ASN A 436 -10.84 -5.95 -11.96
CA ASN A 436 -12.00 -5.61 -11.14
C ASN A 436 -13.04 -4.75 -11.88
N ALA A 437 -12.59 -3.76 -12.66
CA ALA A 437 -13.48 -2.94 -13.47
C ALA A 437 -14.19 -3.78 -14.55
N LEU A 438 -13.45 -4.65 -15.25
CA LEU A 438 -14.02 -5.49 -16.31
C LEU A 438 -14.92 -6.62 -15.78
N VAL A 439 -14.67 -7.14 -14.57
CA VAL A 439 -15.62 -8.03 -13.88
C VAL A 439 -16.92 -7.29 -13.60
N SER A 440 -16.83 -6.08 -13.05
CA SER A 440 -17.99 -5.23 -12.78
C SER A 440 -18.80 -5.00 -14.07
N GLU A 441 -18.16 -4.53 -15.14
CA GLU A 441 -18.81 -4.28 -16.44
C GLU A 441 -19.46 -5.54 -17.04
N THR A 442 -18.79 -6.69 -16.95
CA THR A 442 -19.30 -7.96 -17.47
C THR A 442 -20.54 -8.41 -16.71
N LEU A 443 -20.52 -8.31 -15.38
CA LEU A 443 -21.62 -8.78 -14.54
C LEU A 443 -22.84 -7.84 -14.62
N ILE A 444 -22.65 -6.52 -14.67
CA ILE A 444 -23.78 -5.59 -14.84
C ILE A 444 -24.35 -5.63 -16.26
N GLY A 445 -23.53 -5.98 -17.26
CA GLY A 445 -23.95 -6.07 -18.66
C GLY A 445 -24.65 -7.38 -19.03
N SER A 446 -24.64 -8.39 -18.15
CA SER A 446 -25.30 -9.67 -18.37
C SER A 446 -26.72 -9.68 -17.81
N GLU A 447 -27.68 -10.16 -18.60
CA GLU A 447 -29.09 -10.25 -18.19
C GLU A 447 -29.30 -11.07 -16.91
N GLN A 448 -28.43 -12.07 -16.69
CA GLN A 448 -28.47 -12.98 -15.55
C GLN A 448 -28.09 -12.28 -14.24
N THR A 449 -27.11 -11.37 -14.28
CA THR A 449 -26.45 -10.83 -13.08
C THR A 449 -26.62 -9.32 -12.89
N GLN A 450 -27.27 -8.61 -13.82
CA GLN A 450 -27.48 -7.16 -13.78
C GLN A 450 -28.18 -6.64 -12.51
N TYR A 451 -28.95 -7.49 -11.82
CA TYR A 451 -29.65 -7.17 -10.56
C TYR A 451 -28.99 -7.76 -9.31
N CYS A 452 -27.88 -8.49 -9.46
CA CYS A 452 -27.25 -9.27 -8.40
C CYS A 452 -25.75 -9.01 -8.27
N THR A 453 -25.24 -7.88 -8.78
CA THR A 453 -23.80 -7.61 -8.79
C THR A 453 -23.41 -6.69 -7.63
N PRO A 454 -22.55 -7.13 -6.69
CA PRO A 454 -21.93 -6.23 -5.70
C PRO A 454 -21.00 -5.22 -6.39
N LEU A 455 -21.25 -3.93 -6.16
CA LEU A 455 -20.45 -2.82 -6.66
C LEU A 455 -19.80 -2.08 -5.48
N ARG A 456 -18.55 -1.65 -5.68
CA ARG A 456 -17.79 -0.82 -4.73
C ARG A 456 -17.77 0.61 -5.26
N CYS A 457 -18.54 1.48 -4.62
CA CYS A 457 -18.69 2.87 -5.04
C CYS A 457 -17.87 3.82 -4.16
N GLN A 458 -17.39 4.90 -4.78
CA GLN A 458 -16.75 6.01 -4.10
C GLN A 458 -17.17 7.31 -4.77
N ALA A 459 -17.94 8.14 -4.05
CA ALA A 459 -18.35 9.44 -4.54
C ALA A 459 -17.16 10.42 -4.69
N LYS A 460 -17.38 11.50 -5.42
CA LYS A 460 -16.48 12.64 -5.38
C LYS A 460 -16.54 13.32 -3.99
N PRO A 461 -15.47 13.99 -3.53
CA PRO A 461 -15.53 14.85 -2.35
C PRO A 461 -16.63 15.91 -2.45
N SER A 462 -17.17 16.34 -1.31
CA SER A 462 -18.17 17.42 -1.27
C SER A 462 -17.50 18.77 -1.53
N LEU A 463 -18.17 19.65 -2.29
CA LEU A 463 -17.64 20.96 -2.66
C LEU A 463 -17.25 21.83 -1.46
N ASP A 464 -18.06 21.85 -0.40
CA ASP A 464 -17.80 22.69 0.79
C ASP A 464 -16.45 22.37 1.45
N LYS A 465 -16.10 21.09 1.56
CA LYS A 465 -14.81 20.63 2.13
C LYS A 465 -13.63 21.00 1.26
N VAL A 466 -13.86 21.03 -0.04
CA VAL A 466 -12.85 21.37 -1.02
C VAL A 466 -12.56 22.86 -0.93
N GLU A 467 -13.59 23.67 -0.71
CA GLU A 467 -13.45 25.10 -0.43
C GLU A 467 -12.73 25.34 0.90
N GLU A 468 -13.10 24.64 1.98
CA GLU A 468 -12.40 24.69 3.27
C GLU A 468 -10.90 24.37 3.14
N LEU A 469 -10.56 23.35 2.35
CA LEU A 469 -9.17 22.98 2.13
C LEU A 469 -8.41 24.03 1.30
N LYS A 470 -9.04 24.58 0.26
CA LYS A 470 -8.48 25.69 -0.54
C LYS A 470 -8.13 26.87 0.36
N GLU A 471 -9.02 27.19 1.29
CA GLU A 471 -8.83 28.28 2.24
C GLU A 471 -7.72 27.97 3.25
N THR A 472 -7.76 26.77 3.86
CA THR A 472 -6.81 26.35 4.89
C THR A 472 -5.37 26.28 4.38
N TYR A 473 -5.18 25.82 3.14
CA TYR A 473 -3.84 25.61 2.57
C TYR A 473 -3.54 26.55 1.40
N ALA A 474 -4.25 27.68 1.27
CA ALA A 474 -4.12 28.64 0.15
C ALA A 474 -2.68 29.03 -0.19
N GLU A 475 -1.80 29.11 0.81
CA GLU A 475 -0.39 29.46 0.65
C GLU A 475 0.51 28.28 0.24
N LEU A 476 0.13 27.05 0.60
CA LEU A 476 0.87 25.81 0.29
C LEU A 476 0.40 25.16 -1.02
N MET A 477 -0.83 25.45 -1.39
CA MET A 477 -1.53 25.09 -2.62
C MET A 477 -0.70 25.28 -3.91
N PRO A 478 -0.02 26.43 -4.15
CA PRO A 478 0.86 26.62 -5.32
C PRO A 478 2.12 25.75 -5.31
N LEU A 479 2.51 25.25 -4.13
CA LEU A 479 3.70 24.42 -3.90
C LEU A 479 3.42 22.92 -4.05
N SER A 480 2.15 22.52 -4.14
CA SER A 480 1.74 21.13 -4.29
C SER A 480 1.39 20.80 -5.75
N PHE A 481 2.11 19.83 -6.33
CA PHE A 481 1.87 19.31 -7.69
C PHE A 481 0.44 18.76 -7.88
N LEU A 482 -0.10 18.15 -6.83
CA LEU A 482 -1.44 17.59 -6.77
C LEU A 482 -2.50 18.68 -6.74
N VAL A 483 -2.30 19.62 -5.83
CA VAL A 483 -3.37 20.51 -5.40
C VAL A 483 -3.50 21.69 -6.39
N ARG A 484 -2.41 22.06 -7.08
CA ARG A 484 -2.43 23.05 -8.16
C ARG A 484 -3.26 22.63 -9.38
N HIS A 485 -3.48 21.32 -9.57
CA HIS A 485 -4.32 20.78 -10.65
C HIS A 485 -5.63 20.15 -10.17
N LYS A 486 -5.74 19.79 -8.90
CA LYS A 486 -6.97 19.32 -8.26
C LYS A 486 -6.93 19.68 -6.79
N VAL A 487 -7.53 20.81 -6.42
CA VAL A 487 -8.10 20.89 -5.08
C VAL A 487 -9.44 20.21 -5.18
N ASP A 488 -9.38 18.93 -4.88
CA ASP A 488 -10.35 18.27 -4.05
C ASP A 488 -9.53 17.60 -2.93
N HIS A 489 -10.18 17.16 -1.85
CA HIS A 489 -9.70 16.24 -0.79
C HIS A 489 -9.02 16.84 0.45
N ASP A 490 -9.80 17.07 1.52
CA ASP A 490 -9.78 16.14 2.66
C ASP A 490 -11.07 16.20 3.49
N GLU A 491 -11.90 15.17 3.35
CA GLU A 491 -12.35 14.32 4.45
C GLU A 491 -12.92 13.06 3.78
N GLN A 492 -12.72 11.89 4.40
CA GLN A 492 -13.09 10.56 3.90
C GLN A 492 -14.37 10.51 3.04
N VAL A 493 -14.21 10.38 1.72
CA VAL A 493 -15.29 9.80 0.93
C VAL A 493 -15.37 8.34 1.35
N LYS A 494 -16.37 8.01 2.17
CA LYS A 494 -16.67 6.64 2.55
C LYS A 494 -16.97 5.85 1.27
N THR A 495 -16.04 4.99 0.91
CA THR A 495 -16.30 3.88 -0.02
C THR A 495 -17.37 2.98 0.60
N TYR A 496 -18.29 2.46 -0.20
CA TYR A 496 -19.33 1.54 0.26
C TYR A 496 -19.64 0.47 -0.79
N MET A 497 -20.19 -0.67 -0.36
CA MET A 497 -20.74 -1.69 -1.23
C MET A 497 -22.24 -1.56 -1.42
N ILE A 498 -22.70 -1.76 -2.65
CA ILE A 498 -24.11 -1.72 -3.02
C ILE A 498 -24.43 -2.77 -4.09
N CYS A 499 -25.65 -3.33 -4.05
CA CYS A 499 -26.12 -4.21 -5.12
C CYS A 499 -26.44 -3.39 -6.38
N SER A 500 -26.13 -3.90 -7.56
CA SER A 500 -26.52 -3.29 -8.83
C SER A 500 -28.05 -3.25 -8.98
N SER A 501 -28.54 -2.25 -9.71
CA SER A 501 -29.95 -1.90 -9.89
C SER A 501 -30.78 -1.74 -8.60
N SER A 502 -30.13 -1.46 -7.46
CA SER A 502 -30.81 -1.31 -6.16
C SER A 502 -31.03 0.16 -5.76
N SER A 503 -30.21 1.08 -6.26
CA SER A 503 -30.33 2.51 -5.95
C SER A 503 -29.56 3.37 -6.95
N PRO A 504 -29.98 4.62 -7.24
CA PRO A 504 -29.18 5.54 -8.06
C PRO A 504 -27.74 5.76 -7.58
N LYS A 505 -27.46 5.47 -6.30
CA LYS A 505 -26.12 5.54 -5.69
C LYS A 505 -25.09 4.62 -6.36
N GLU A 506 -25.51 3.54 -6.99
CA GLU A 506 -24.59 2.61 -7.67
C GLU A 506 -23.94 3.21 -8.93
N ASN A 507 -24.59 4.18 -9.58
CA ASN A 507 -24.11 4.83 -10.81
C ASN A 507 -23.02 5.88 -10.56
N ILE A 508 -22.59 6.03 -9.30
CA ILE A 508 -21.55 7.00 -8.90
C ILE A 508 -20.16 6.56 -9.41
N GLY A 509 -19.95 5.26 -9.62
CA GLY A 509 -18.64 4.71 -9.95
C GLY A 509 -17.64 4.83 -8.79
N HIS A 510 -16.35 4.88 -9.12
CA HIS A 510 -15.28 4.98 -8.13
C HIS A 510 -14.32 6.13 -8.47
N TYR A 511 -14.53 7.27 -7.80
CA TYR A 511 -13.86 8.53 -8.13
C TYR A 511 -12.33 8.45 -8.16
N SER A 512 -11.68 7.93 -7.11
CA SER A 512 -10.21 7.89 -7.03
C SER A 512 -9.57 6.95 -8.05
N LEU A 513 -10.33 5.98 -8.55
CA LEU A 513 -9.89 5.02 -9.56
C LEU A 513 -10.29 5.46 -10.97
N ASN A 514 -11.06 6.53 -11.12
CA ASN A 514 -11.57 7.02 -12.40
C ASN A 514 -12.21 5.92 -13.25
N VAL A 515 -13.12 5.14 -12.65
CA VAL A 515 -13.87 4.08 -13.33
C VAL A 515 -15.37 4.25 -13.07
N ASN A 516 -16.18 3.96 -14.09
CA ASN A 516 -17.63 4.14 -14.06
C ASN A 516 -18.34 3.05 -13.24
N SER A 517 -17.76 1.85 -13.18
CA SER A 517 -18.22 0.75 -12.34
C SER A 517 -17.01 0.01 -11.79
N TYR A 518 -17.10 -0.49 -10.56
CA TYR A 518 -15.98 -1.16 -9.90
C TYR A 518 -16.48 -2.17 -8.89
N THR A 519 -15.73 -3.24 -8.72
CA THR A 519 -15.94 -4.24 -7.67
C THR A 519 -14.59 -4.73 -7.14
N GLN A 520 -14.57 -5.71 -6.24
CA GLN A 520 -13.34 -6.33 -5.75
C GLN A 520 -13.43 -7.83 -5.98
N ALA A 521 -12.75 -8.34 -7.00
CA ALA A 521 -12.84 -9.74 -7.44
C ALA A 521 -11.47 -10.43 -7.59
N SER A 522 -10.38 -9.71 -7.34
CA SER A 522 -9.01 -10.16 -7.55
C SER A 522 -8.37 -10.86 -6.35
N SER A 523 -9.09 -11.11 -5.25
CA SER A 523 -8.51 -11.68 -4.02
C SER A 523 -9.44 -12.63 -3.24
N PRO A 524 -9.94 -13.70 -3.89
CA PRO A 524 -10.89 -14.65 -3.31
C PRO A 524 -10.34 -15.52 -2.18
N ILE A 525 -9.02 -15.67 -2.03
CA ILE A 525 -8.43 -16.42 -0.92
C ILE A 525 -8.63 -15.67 0.41
N ARG A 526 -8.73 -14.34 0.36
CA ARG A 526 -8.72 -13.44 1.54
C ARG A 526 -9.92 -12.54 1.68
N ARG A 527 -10.85 -12.51 0.72
CA ARG A 527 -12.11 -11.76 0.79
C ARG A 527 -13.27 -12.61 0.28
N TYR A 528 -14.29 -12.77 1.11
CA TYR A 528 -15.43 -13.60 0.75
C TYR A 528 -16.30 -13.01 -0.37
N MET A 529 -16.39 -11.67 -0.47
CA MET A 529 -17.19 -11.03 -1.52
C MET A 529 -16.65 -11.36 -2.93
N ASP A 530 -15.34 -11.51 -3.06
CA ASP A 530 -14.69 -11.95 -4.30
C ASP A 530 -15.13 -13.36 -4.71
N ILE A 531 -15.43 -14.26 -3.75
CA ILE A 531 -16.00 -15.59 -4.02
C ILE A 531 -17.44 -15.47 -4.55
N VAL A 532 -18.24 -14.57 -3.96
CA VAL A 532 -19.59 -14.28 -4.46
C VAL A 532 -19.52 -13.79 -5.90
N LEU A 533 -18.61 -12.86 -6.20
CA LEU A 533 -18.37 -12.36 -7.56
C LEU A 533 -17.88 -13.45 -8.51
N GLN A 534 -17.01 -14.35 -8.05
CA GLN A 534 -16.60 -15.51 -8.86
C GLN A 534 -17.77 -16.43 -9.20
N ARG A 535 -18.69 -16.71 -8.27
CA ARG A 535 -19.88 -17.52 -8.53
C ARG A 535 -20.80 -16.87 -9.57
N LEU A 536 -20.97 -15.54 -9.49
CA LEU A 536 -21.71 -14.78 -10.52
C LEU A 536 -20.99 -14.87 -11.88
N LEU A 537 -19.66 -14.71 -11.88
CA LEU A 537 -18.86 -14.78 -13.10
C LEU A 537 -18.86 -16.18 -13.73
N HIS A 538 -18.87 -17.24 -12.93
CA HIS A 538 -19.08 -18.62 -13.40
C HIS A 538 -20.44 -18.77 -14.07
N SER A 539 -21.49 -18.20 -13.47
CA SER A 539 -22.84 -18.22 -14.06
C SER A 539 -22.83 -17.59 -15.45
N VAL A 540 -22.14 -16.45 -15.61
CA VAL A 540 -22.02 -15.76 -16.91
C VAL A 540 -21.13 -16.53 -17.90
N ILE A 541 -19.98 -17.07 -17.47
CA ILE A 541 -19.04 -17.80 -18.34
C ILE A 541 -19.66 -19.12 -18.83
N SER A 542 -20.29 -19.88 -17.93
CA SER A 542 -20.89 -21.20 -18.20
C SER A 542 -22.34 -21.12 -18.68
N ASN A 543 -22.94 -19.91 -18.71
CA ASN A 543 -24.35 -19.69 -19.01
C ASN A 543 -25.28 -20.52 -18.08
N GLU A 544 -24.96 -20.52 -16.79
CA GLU A 544 -25.70 -21.22 -15.73
C GLU A 544 -26.61 -20.27 -14.96
N ASN A 545 -27.54 -20.84 -14.17
CA ASN A 545 -28.44 -20.04 -13.34
C ASN A 545 -27.70 -19.37 -12.19
N VAL A 546 -28.04 -18.11 -11.92
CA VAL A 546 -27.47 -17.34 -10.82
C VAL A 546 -27.95 -17.87 -9.48
N TYR A 547 -27.01 -18.16 -8.59
CA TYR A 547 -27.30 -18.70 -7.26
C TYR A 547 -27.95 -17.68 -6.31
N TYR A 548 -27.70 -16.38 -6.51
CA TYR A 548 -28.08 -15.31 -5.58
C TYR A 548 -29.26 -14.48 -6.06
N THR A 549 -30.15 -14.14 -5.13
CA THR A 549 -31.18 -13.12 -5.33
C THR A 549 -30.65 -11.71 -5.07
N PRO A 550 -31.27 -10.66 -5.65
CA PRO A 550 -30.89 -9.27 -5.36
C PRO A 550 -30.94 -8.91 -3.87
N THR A 551 -31.91 -9.47 -3.14
CA THR A 551 -32.08 -9.24 -1.69
C THR A 551 -30.96 -9.88 -0.88
N GLU A 552 -30.51 -11.08 -1.26
CA GLU A 552 -29.36 -11.73 -0.63
C GLU A 552 -28.08 -10.92 -0.87
N ILE A 553 -27.84 -10.47 -2.11
CA ILE A 553 -26.68 -9.64 -2.43
C ILE A 553 -26.72 -8.32 -1.65
N THR A 554 -27.87 -7.66 -1.56
CA THR A 554 -28.03 -6.43 -0.77
C THR A 554 -27.67 -6.66 0.69
N THR A 555 -28.10 -7.78 1.26
CA THR A 555 -27.78 -8.17 2.64
C THR A 555 -26.28 -8.45 2.81
N LEU A 556 -25.65 -9.13 1.84
CA LEU A 556 -24.22 -9.38 1.83
C LEU A 556 -23.42 -8.06 1.72
N CYS A 557 -23.78 -7.15 0.82
CA CYS A 557 -23.10 -5.85 0.71
C CYS A 557 -23.03 -5.12 2.05
N SER A 558 -24.14 -5.06 2.79
CA SER A 558 -24.17 -4.45 4.13
C SER A 558 -23.29 -5.20 5.14
N GLN A 559 -23.37 -6.53 5.17
CA GLN A 559 -22.63 -7.34 6.15
C GLN A 559 -21.12 -7.30 5.95
N PHE A 560 -20.67 -7.32 4.69
CA PHE A 560 -19.25 -7.41 4.39
C PHE A 560 -18.54 -6.06 4.39
N GLU A 561 -19.27 -4.95 4.26
CA GLU A 561 -18.71 -3.61 4.47
C GLU A 561 -18.10 -3.50 5.87
N ASP A 562 -18.85 -3.93 6.89
CA ASP A 562 -18.40 -3.90 8.27
C ASP A 562 -17.23 -4.85 8.51
N LYS A 563 -17.24 -6.05 7.93
CA LYS A 563 -16.15 -7.02 8.12
C LYS A 563 -14.84 -6.54 7.50
N ILE A 564 -14.89 -5.96 6.29
CA ILE A 564 -13.71 -5.40 5.64
C ILE A 564 -13.15 -4.24 6.47
N ARG A 565 -14.03 -3.36 6.98
CA ARG A 565 -13.63 -2.26 7.85
C ARG A 565 -12.94 -2.77 9.13
N VAL A 566 -13.52 -3.76 9.80
CA VAL A 566 -12.97 -4.35 11.02
C VAL A 566 -11.62 -5.04 10.75
N ALA A 567 -11.50 -5.79 9.64
CA ALA A 567 -10.24 -6.41 9.26
C ALA A 567 -9.14 -5.38 8.95
N LYS A 568 -9.50 -4.25 8.33
CA LYS A 568 -8.56 -3.16 8.06
C LYS A 568 -8.11 -2.45 9.33
N GLU A 569 -9.04 -2.19 10.26
CA GLU A 569 -8.72 -1.60 11.56
C GLU A 569 -7.79 -2.52 12.37
N TYR A 570 -8.04 -3.83 12.34
CA TYR A 570 -7.14 -4.82 12.95
C TYR A 570 -5.74 -4.77 12.35
N GLU A 571 -5.60 -4.75 11.02
CA GLU A 571 -4.30 -4.69 10.33
C GLU A 571 -3.51 -3.44 10.75
N ILE A 572 -4.17 -2.27 10.77
CA ILE A 572 -3.54 -1.00 11.19
C ILE A 572 -3.03 -1.10 12.63
N LYS A 573 -3.86 -1.56 13.57
CA LYS A 573 -3.45 -1.73 14.98
C LYS A 573 -2.32 -2.76 15.14
N ALA A 574 -2.38 -3.87 14.40
CA ALA A 574 -1.32 -4.90 14.44
C ALA A 574 0.03 -4.33 13.97
N GLU A 575 0.02 -3.45 12.98
CA GLU A 575 1.21 -2.77 12.47
C GLU A 575 1.75 -1.73 13.44
N GLU A 576 0.88 -0.93 14.04
CA GLU A 576 1.25 0.02 15.09
C GLU A 576 1.93 -0.69 16.27
N ILE A 577 1.37 -1.82 16.71
CA ILE A 577 1.96 -2.69 17.73
C ILE A 577 3.32 -3.22 17.27
N SER A 578 3.42 -3.78 16.06
CA SER A 578 4.67 -4.30 15.51
C SER A 578 5.76 -3.22 15.46
N TYR A 579 5.40 -2.01 15.05
CA TYR A 579 6.30 -0.87 15.01
C TYR A 579 6.75 -0.45 16.41
N ALA A 580 5.82 -0.31 17.37
CA ALA A 580 6.13 0.05 18.75
C ALA A 580 7.09 -0.96 19.40
N VAL A 581 6.85 -2.27 19.22
CA VAL A 581 7.72 -3.35 19.72
C VAL A 581 9.11 -3.31 19.08
N SER A 582 9.21 -2.95 17.79
CA SER A 582 10.51 -2.81 17.11
C SER A 582 11.34 -1.63 17.65
N ARG A 583 10.68 -0.52 18.01
CA ARG A 583 11.32 0.70 18.53
C ARG A 583 11.77 0.56 19.98
N ALA A 584 11.05 -0.19 20.80
CA ALA A 584 11.45 -0.49 22.17
C ALA A 584 12.81 -1.22 22.27
N LYS A 585 13.29 -1.82 21.16
CA LYS A 585 14.58 -2.52 21.09
C LYS A 585 15.75 -1.67 20.57
N GLN A 586 15.52 -0.43 20.15
CA GLN A 586 16.56 0.43 19.57
C GLN A 586 16.86 1.63 20.47
N SER A 587 18.11 1.74 20.95
CA SER A 587 18.64 2.97 21.55
C SER A 587 18.69 4.07 20.50
N PHE A 588 18.01 5.20 20.75
CA PHE A 588 17.88 6.34 19.85
C PHE A 588 19.22 6.79 19.26
N SER A 589 19.50 6.39 18.01
CA SER A 589 20.58 6.97 17.21
C SER A 589 20.26 6.89 15.72
N HIS A 590 20.02 8.09 15.14
CA HIS A 590 20.15 8.50 13.74
C HIS A 590 19.25 7.82 12.68
N CYS A 591 18.51 8.63 11.90
CA CYS A 591 17.85 8.16 10.68
C CYS A 591 18.14 9.11 9.49
N PRO A 592 18.42 8.58 8.27
CA PRO A 592 18.93 9.31 7.10
C PRO A 592 17.84 9.81 6.13
N PHE A 593 18.30 10.44 5.04
CA PHE A 593 17.57 10.99 3.88
C PHE A 593 16.46 10.05 3.38
N VAL A 594 15.33 10.59 2.92
CA VAL A 594 14.21 9.85 2.33
C VAL A 594 13.96 10.48 0.95
N SER A 595 14.29 9.76 -0.12
CA SER A 595 13.73 10.02 -1.46
C SER A 595 12.27 9.76 -1.41
#